data_AF-A0A7S8MY82-F1
#
_entry.id   AF-A0A7S8MY82-F1
#
_cell.length_a   1.000
_cell.length_b   1.000
_cell.length_c   1.000
_cell.angle_alpha   90.00
_cell.angle_beta   90.00
_cell.angle_gamma   90.00
#
_symmetry.space_group_name_H-M   'P 1'
#
loop_
_entity.id
_entity.type
_entity.pdbx_description
1 polymer ?
#
loop_
_entity_poly.entity_id
_entity_poly.type
_entity_poly.pdbx_seq_one_letter_code
_entity_poly.pdbx_strand_id
1 'polypeptide(L)'
;MQFTIPAGFTTDALTALGIPPTDAPLTILVPAVRADPLLTDLGRRVLASVGQPYSGPSIQNPGDVPVDCSLTPCVALTYDDGPSDLTPSMLDALGAHRASATFFAMGEKAKRYAATLQRMVAEGHLVGNHSWNHPSLPTLTDAQVAAQLGDTSAALQAASGQPITMFRPPYGEYTARVLAIARMPAILWDVDTEDWKGIADDVLIERAITQPRPGSIVLQHDIHQNTGRTVGAICDGLLDRGFTIVTIEKLFRGDVPTSGAWRSAR
;
A
#
# COMPACT_ATOMS: atom_id res chain seq x y z
N MET A 1 24.36 -18.11 28.90
CA MET A 1 24.95 -17.18 27.91
C MET A 1 26.47 -17.18 28.07
N GLN A 2 27.21 -17.15 26.97
CA GLN A 2 28.68 -17.04 26.99
C GLN A 2 29.07 -15.73 26.32
N PHE A 3 29.94 -14.95 26.96
CA PHE A 3 30.57 -13.80 26.32
C PHE A 3 32.02 -13.70 26.77
N THR A 4 32.85 -13.16 25.88
CA THR A 4 34.28 -13.03 26.10
C THR A 4 34.60 -11.56 26.31
N ILE A 5 35.14 -11.23 27.47
CA ILE A 5 35.72 -9.93 27.77
C ILE A 5 37.12 -9.91 27.16
N PRO A 6 37.49 -8.92 26.33
CA PRO A 6 38.82 -8.85 25.73
C PRO A 6 39.89 -8.52 26.77
N ALA A 7 41.16 -8.84 26.48
CA ALA A 7 42.28 -8.34 27.28
C ALA A 7 42.30 -6.80 27.32
N GLY A 8 42.79 -6.23 28.42
CA GLY A 8 42.80 -4.80 28.70
C GLY A 8 41.44 -4.20 29.10
N PHE A 9 40.38 -5.00 29.25
CA PHE A 9 39.07 -4.47 29.63
C PHE A 9 39.06 -3.95 31.06
N THR A 10 38.61 -2.71 31.23
CA THR A 10 38.31 -2.07 32.51
C THR A 10 37.17 -1.07 32.33
N THR A 11 36.57 -0.63 33.43
CA THR A 11 35.57 0.46 33.47
C THR A 11 35.84 1.35 34.67
N ASP A 12 35.25 2.56 34.71
CA ASP A 12 35.39 3.46 35.86
C ASP A 12 34.89 2.80 37.16
N ALA A 13 33.83 1.99 37.08
CA ALA A 13 33.31 1.24 38.21
C ALA A 13 34.29 0.16 38.70
N LEU A 14 34.94 -0.57 37.78
CA LEU A 14 35.95 -1.58 38.14
C LEU A 14 37.21 -0.92 38.71
N THR A 15 37.60 0.23 38.15
CA THR A 15 38.73 1.03 38.63
C THR A 15 38.47 1.57 40.02
N ALA A 16 37.26 2.07 40.30
CA ALA A 16 36.84 2.53 41.63
C ALA A 16 36.80 1.40 42.68
N LEU A 17 36.61 0.16 42.24
CA LEU A 17 36.69 -1.05 43.08
C LEU A 17 38.11 -1.61 43.22
N GLY A 18 39.12 -0.97 42.63
CA GLY A 18 40.51 -1.42 42.65
C GLY A 18 40.76 -2.71 41.85
N ILE A 19 39.86 -3.06 40.94
CA ILE A 19 39.97 -4.26 40.11
C ILE A 19 40.84 -3.91 38.89
N PRO A 20 42.00 -4.58 38.68
CA PRO A 20 42.87 -4.28 37.55
C PRO A 20 42.24 -4.70 36.21
N PRO A 21 42.67 -4.11 35.08
CA PRO A 21 42.25 -4.55 33.76
C PRO A 21 42.57 -6.03 33.54
N THR A 22 41.78 -6.72 32.72
CA THR A 22 42.00 -8.14 32.43
C THR A 22 43.29 -8.36 31.62
N ASP A 23 44.22 -9.20 32.08
CA ASP A 23 45.49 -9.44 31.36
C ASP A 23 45.33 -10.36 30.13
N ALA A 24 44.24 -11.13 30.07
CA ALA A 24 43.90 -12.03 28.98
C ALA A 24 42.38 -12.07 28.75
N PRO A 25 41.90 -12.55 27.60
CA PRO A 25 40.46 -12.66 27.35
C PRO A 25 39.79 -13.56 28.39
N LEU A 26 38.77 -13.04 29.07
CA LEU A 26 38.01 -13.77 30.07
C LEU A 26 36.70 -14.25 29.46
N THR A 27 36.49 -15.56 29.40
CA THR A 27 35.20 -16.12 29.00
C THR A 27 34.31 -16.25 30.22
N ILE A 28 33.20 -15.52 30.23
CA ILE A 28 32.19 -15.59 31.28
C ILE A 28 31.04 -16.45 30.80
N LEU A 29 30.73 -17.47 31.61
CA LEU A 29 29.51 -18.25 31.48
C LEU A 29 28.49 -17.73 32.49
N VAL A 30 27.40 -17.16 32.00
CA VAL A 30 26.24 -16.79 32.81
C VAL A 30 25.22 -17.92 32.76
N PRO A 31 24.95 -18.60 33.88
CA PRO A 31 23.93 -19.65 33.95
C PRO A 31 22.56 -19.12 33.53
N ALA A 32 21.75 -19.96 32.88
CA ALA A 32 20.40 -19.58 32.42
C ALA A 32 19.56 -18.97 33.55
N VAL A 33 19.57 -19.58 34.73
CA VAL A 33 18.84 -19.08 35.92
C VAL A 33 19.17 -17.64 36.32
N ARG A 34 20.39 -17.15 36.02
CA ARG A 34 20.79 -15.76 36.27
C ARG A 34 20.52 -14.83 35.09
N ALA A 35 20.41 -15.37 33.89
CA ALA A 35 20.09 -14.62 32.68
C ALA A 35 18.58 -14.44 32.48
N ASP A 36 17.75 -15.39 32.94
CA ASP A 36 16.30 -15.39 32.74
C ASP A 36 15.61 -14.10 33.22
N PRO A 37 15.93 -13.52 34.40
CA PRO A 37 15.34 -12.26 34.84
C PRO A 37 15.76 -11.05 34.00
N LEU A 38 16.87 -11.17 33.27
CA LEU A 38 17.44 -10.11 32.42
C LEU A 38 16.90 -10.14 30.99
N LEU A 39 16.08 -11.14 30.64
CA LEU A 39 15.49 -11.26 29.31
C LEU A 39 14.38 -10.22 29.12
N THR A 40 14.52 -9.44 28.05
CA THR A 40 13.43 -8.64 27.48
C THR A 40 12.31 -9.56 26.98
N ASP A 41 11.12 -9.01 26.75
CA ASP A 41 10.01 -9.77 26.16
C ASP A 41 10.37 -10.36 24.79
N LEU A 42 11.16 -9.63 24.00
CA LEU A 42 11.70 -10.14 22.73
C LEU A 42 12.65 -11.32 22.98
N GLY A 43 13.58 -11.19 23.94
CA GLY A 43 14.51 -12.26 24.30
C GLY A 43 13.82 -13.54 24.73
N ARG A 44 12.73 -13.43 25.51
CA ARG A 44 11.90 -14.59 25.90
C ARG A 44 11.21 -15.24 24.70
N ARG A 45 10.66 -14.45 23.77
CA ARG A 45 10.02 -14.97 22.55
C ARG A 45 11.02 -15.71 21.67
N VAL A 46 12.23 -15.16 21.50
CA VAL A 46 13.31 -15.80 20.74
C VAL A 46 13.76 -17.09 21.41
N LEU A 47 13.94 -17.09 22.73
CA LEU A 47 14.33 -18.31 23.46
C LEU A 47 13.27 -19.41 23.34
N ALA A 48 11.98 -19.05 23.41
CA ALA A 48 10.86 -19.97 23.26
C ALA A 48 10.73 -20.54 21.83
N SER A 49 11.28 -19.87 20.82
CA SER A 49 11.26 -20.35 19.43
C SER A 49 12.49 -21.16 19.03
N VAL A 50 13.51 -21.26 19.90
CA VAL A 50 14.69 -22.11 19.63
C VAL A 50 14.27 -23.57 19.47
N GLY A 51 14.65 -24.18 18.34
CA GLY A 51 14.34 -25.58 18.03
C GLY A 51 12.93 -25.79 17.44
N GLN A 52 12.11 -24.76 17.34
CA GLN A 52 10.87 -24.81 16.56
C GLN A 52 11.18 -24.48 15.09
N PRO A 53 10.60 -25.21 14.11
CA PRO A 53 10.67 -24.81 12.71
C PRO A 53 10.14 -23.38 12.56
N TYR A 54 10.86 -22.54 11.82
CA TYR A 54 10.34 -21.20 11.50
C TYR A 54 9.03 -21.36 10.73
N SER A 55 7.94 -20.87 11.32
CA SER A 55 6.69 -20.66 10.62
C SER A 55 6.55 -19.17 10.41
N GLY A 56 6.73 -18.73 9.17
CA GLY A 56 6.45 -17.35 8.80
C GLY A 56 4.95 -17.04 8.95
N PRO A 57 4.57 -15.75 8.99
CA PRO A 57 3.16 -15.38 8.91
C PRO A 57 2.53 -16.05 7.68
N SER A 58 1.34 -16.62 7.87
CA SER A 58 0.56 -17.16 6.74
C SER A 58 0.05 -15.98 5.92
N ILE A 59 0.71 -15.71 4.80
CA ILE A 59 0.26 -14.70 3.85
C ILE A 59 -0.95 -15.29 3.12
N GLN A 60 -2.16 -14.87 3.50
CA GLN A 60 -3.40 -15.34 2.87
C GLN A 60 -3.60 -14.68 1.51
N ASN A 61 -3.32 -13.38 1.41
CA ASN A 61 -3.43 -12.64 0.16
C ASN A 61 -2.08 -12.08 -0.30
N PRO A 62 -1.82 -12.02 -1.62
CA PRO A 62 -0.67 -11.32 -2.17
C PRO A 62 -0.54 -9.86 -1.69
N GLY A 63 -1.70 -9.20 -1.51
CA GLY A 63 -1.81 -7.87 -0.91
C GLY A 63 -1.38 -7.75 0.55
N ASP A 64 -1.10 -8.85 1.24
CA ASP A 64 -0.61 -8.85 2.62
C ASP A 64 0.91 -9.00 2.71
N VAL A 65 1.60 -9.21 1.58
CA VAL A 65 3.07 -9.25 1.56
C VAL A 65 3.61 -7.86 1.93
N PRO A 66 4.41 -7.73 3.01
CA PRO A 66 5.07 -6.48 3.32
C PRO A 66 6.04 -6.10 2.19
N VAL A 67 5.90 -4.90 1.65
CA VAL A 67 6.76 -4.35 0.59
C VAL A 67 7.34 -3.04 1.07
N ASP A 68 8.66 -2.92 1.03
CA ASP A 68 9.35 -1.65 1.28
C ASP A 68 9.67 -0.96 -0.05
N CYS A 69 8.84 0.01 -0.42
CA CYS A 69 9.00 0.79 -1.64
C CYS A 69 10.20 1.76 -1.62
N SER A 70 10.95 1.84 -0.52
CA SER A 70 12.27 2.50 -0.49
C SER A 70 13.39 1.60 -1.02
N LEU A 71 13.20 0.29 -0.95
CA LEU A 71 14.19 -0.73 -1.35
C LEU A 71 13.82 -1.42 -2.67
N THR A 72 12.54 -1.42 -3.03
CA THR A 72 12.04 -2.02 -4.28
C THR A 72 11.39 -0.97 -5.18
N PRO A 73 11.51 -1.08 -6.51
CA PRO A 73 10.81 -0.20 -7.42
C PRO A 73 9.30 -0.52 -7.43
N CYS A 74 8.54 0.20 -6.61
CA CYS A 74 7.07 0.05 -6.58
C CYS A 74 6.38 0.87 -7.67
N VAL A 75 5.22 0.39 -8.12
CA VAL A 75 4.26 1.12 -8.96
C VAL A 75 2.85 0.84 -8.48
N ALA A 76 1.98 1.84 -8.50
CA ALA A 76 0.56 1.65 -8.19
C ALA A 76 -0.27 1.64 -9.48
N LEU A 77 -0.89 0.49 -9.76
CA LEU A 77 -1.98 0.44 -10.73
C LEU A 77 -3.26 0.96 -10.07
N THR A 78 -3.92 1.89 -10.74
CA THR A 78 -5.15 2.51 -10.23
C THR A 78 -6.25 2.51 -11.27
N TYR A 79 -7.48 2.29 -10.82
CA TYR A 79 -8.65 2.17 -11.68
C TYR A 79 -9.77 3.10 -11.21
N ASP A 80 -10.26 3.94 -12.12
CA ASP A 80 -11.30 4.93 -11.88
C ASP A 80 -12.67 4.45 -12.43
N ASP A 81 -13.72 5.19 -12.06
CA ASP A 81 -15.12 5.05 -12.47
C ASP A 81 -15.86 3.79 -12.03
N GLY A 82 -15.18 2.84 -11.43
CA GLY A 82 -15.75 1.57 -10.98
C GLY A 82 -16.66 1.63 -9.76
N PRO A 83 -17.14 0.46 -9.31
CA PRO A 83 -16.96 -0.84 -9.94
C PRO A 83 -17.85 -1.02 -11.19
N SER A 84 -17.61 -2.07 -11.96
CA SER A 84 -18.37 -2.44 -13.15
C SER A 84 -18.53 -3.96 -13.25
N ASP A 85 -19.24 -4.44 -14.28
CA ASP A 85 -19.36 -5.87 -14.54
C ASP A 85 -18.02 -6.50 -15.03
N LEU A 86 -17.03 -5.68 -15.41
CA LEU A 86 -15.67 -6.11 -15.79
C LEU A 86 -14.74 -6.27 -14.59
N THR A 87 -15.00 -5.52 -13.52
CA THR A 87 -14.11 -5.46 -12.36
C THR A 87 -13.79 -6.84 -11.77
N PRO A 88 -14.74 -7.80 -11.62
CA PRO A 88 -14.42 -9.13 -11.11
C PRO A 88 -13.32 -9.87 -11.90
N SER A 89 -13.33 -9.83 -13.24
CA SER A 89 -12.27 -10.46 -14.04
C SER A 89 -10.93 -9.75 -13.92
N MET A 90 -10.94 -8.45 -13.62
CA MET A 90 -9.72 -7.69 -13.34
C MET A 90 -9.12 -8.08 -12.00
N LEU A 91 -9.96 -8.32 -10.98
CA LEU A 91 -9.51 -8.87 -9.68
C LEU A 91 -8.90 -10.27 -9.86
N ASP A 92 -9.51 -11.13 -10.68
CA ASP A 92 -8.96 -12.45 -11.02
C ASP A 92 -7.55 -12.32 -11.64
N ALA A 93 -7.39 -11.41 -12.61
CA ALA A 93 -6.11 -11.14 -13.24
C ALA A 93 -5.08 -10.62 -12.23
N LEU A 94 -5.42 -9.62 -11.41
CA LEU A 94 -4.52 -9.09 -10.37
C LEU A 94 -4.08 -10.18 -9.39
N GLY A 95 -5.02 -11.01 -8.93
CA GLY A 95 -4.78 -12.14 -8.03
C GLY A 95 -3.82 -13.17 -8.63
N ALA A 96 -3.99 -13.52 -9.92
CA ALA A 96 -3.09 -14.44 -10.62
C ALA A 96 -1.63 -13.93 -10.68
N HIS A 97 -1.44 -12.62 -10.69
CA HIS A 97 -0.11 -11.98 -10.71
C HIS A 97 0.39 -11.59 -9.32
N ARG A 98 -0.33 -11.99 -8.26
CA ARG A 98 0.00 -11.62 -6.88
C ARG A 98 0.12 -10.10 -6.69
N ALA A 99 -0.68 -9.33 -7.43
CA ALA A 99 -0.65 -7.88 -7.46
C ALA A 99 -1.84 -7.30 -6.69
N SER A 100 -1.64 -6.12 -6.08
CA SER A 100 -2.72 -5.34 -5.50
C SER A 100 -2.84 -3.97 -6.18
N ALA A 101 -4.05 -3.55 -6.50
CA ALA A 101 -4.35 -2.25 -7.10
C ALA A 101 -5.18 -1.37 -6.16
N THR A 102 -5.39 -0.11 -6.56
CA THR A 102 -6.32 0.82 -5.89
C THR A 102 -7.45 1.22 -6.83
N PHE A 103 -8.69 1.04 -6.40
CA PHE A 103 -9.90 1.34 -7.17
C PHE A 103 -10.55 2.61 -6.62
N PHE A 104 -10.53 3.71 -7.37
CA PHE A 104 -11.27 4.92 -7.04
C PHE A 104 -12.70 4.75 -7.55
N ALA A 105 -13.58 4.36 -6.63
CA ALA A 105 -14.95 3.97 -6.94
C ALA A 105 -15.93 5.15 -6.83
N MET A 106 -16.93 5.15 -7.70
CA MET A 106 -18.05 6.09 -7.61
C MET A 106 -19.08 5.66 -6.57
N GLY A 107 -19.56 6.61 -5.77
CA GLY A 107 -20.51 6.36 -4.69
C GLY A 107 -21.84 5.74 -5.15
N GLU A 108 -22.37 6.20 -6.29
CA GLU A 108 -23.65 5.71 -6.81
C GLU A 108 -23.64 4.22 -7.16
N LYS A 109 -22.46 3.65 -7.39
CA LYS A 109 -22.26 2.24 -7.75
C LYS A 109 -22.12 1.32 -6.54
N ALA A 110 -21.85 1.87 -5.36
CA ALA A 110 -21.50 1.11 -4.15
C ALA A 110 -22.55 0.05 -3.80
N LYS A 111 -23.84 0.41 -3.83
CA LYS A 111 -24.93 -0.50 -3.48
C LYS A 111 -25.05 -1.67 -4.46
N ARG A 112 -24.94 -1.40 -5.77
CA ARG A 112 -25.07 -2.42 -6.83
C ARG A 112 -23.91 -3.42 -6.77
N TYR A 113 -22.71 -2.94 -6.47
CA TYR A 113 -21.47 -3.72 -6.52
C TYR A 113 -20.88 -4.02 -5.15
N ALA A 114 -21.71 -4.09 -4.11
CA ALA A 114 -21.25 -4.32 -2.74
C ALA A 114 -20.41 -5.60 -2.60
N ALA A 115 -20.82 -6.70 -3.24
CA ALA A 115 -20.05 -7.94 -3.25
C ALA A 115 -18.67 -7.79 -3.91
N THR A 116 -18.58 -7.04 -5.00
CA THR A 116 -17.30 -6.73 -5.67
C THR A 116 -16.40 -5.87 -4.77
N LEU A 117 -16.96 -4.88 -4.08
CA LEU A 117 -16.21 -4.03 -3.14
C LEU A 117 -15.69 -4.82 -1.93
N GLN A 118 -16.48 -5.75 -1.39
CA GLN A 118 -16.02 -6.66 -0.33
C GLN A 118 -14.90 -7.57 -0.82
N ARG A 119 -15.05 -8.10 -2.04
CA ARG A 119 -14.03 -8.92 -2.70
C ARG A 119 -12.72 -8.15 -2.89
N MET A 120 -12.78 -6.89 -3.33
CA MET A 120 -11.60 -6.02 -3.45
C MET A 120 -10.80 -5.97 -2.15
N VAL A 121 -11.47 -5.67 -1.04
CA VAL A 121 -10.83 -5.57 0.28
C VAL A 121 -10.30 -6.93 0.73
N ALA A 122 -11.09 -7.99 0.55
CA ALA A 122 -10.71 -9.35 0.94
C ALA A 122 -9.47 -9.87 0.18
N GLU A 123 -9.24 -9.42 -1.05
CA GLU A 123 -8.09 -9.80 -1.89
C GLU A 123 -6.89 -8.84 -1.73
N GLY A 124 -6.98 -7.88 -0.80
CA GLY A 124 -5.88 -6.97 -0.47
C GLY A 124 -5.74 -5.79 -1.44
N HIS A 125 -6.82 -5.41 -2.12
CA HIS A 125 -6.92 -4.15 -2.86
C HIS A 125 -7.42 -3.02 -1.97
N LEU A 126 -7.30 -1.78 -2.46
CA LEU A 126 -7.68 -0.58 -1.72
C LEU A 126 -8.80 0.15 -2.46
N VAL A 127 -9.83 0.60 -1.73
CA VAL A 127 -10.95 1.38 -2.27
C VAL A 127 -10.74 2.85 -1.93
N GLY A 128 -10.75 3.71 -2.94
CA GLY A 128 -10.72 5.17 -2.83
C GLY A 128 -12.03 5.81 -3.28
N ASN A 129 -12.22 7.07 -2.94
CA ASN A 129 -13.40 7.86 -3.32
C ASN A 129 -13.22 8.52 -4.69
N HIS A 130 -14.19 8.37 -5.60
CA HIS A 130 -14.19 9.04 -6.90
C HIS A 130 -15.44 9.90 -7.16
N SER A 131 -15.91 10.59 -6.11
CA SER A 131 -17.18 11.32 -6.07
C SER A 131 -18.42 10.43 -6.27
N TRP A 132 -19.61 11.03 -6.20
CA TRP A 132 -20.85 10.26 -6.26
C TRP A 132 -21.19 9.84 -7.68
N ASN A 133 -21.13 10.79 -8.62
CA ASN A 133 -21.53 10.63 -10.02
C ASN A 133 -20.65 11.42 -11.01
N HIS A 134 -19.37 11.58 -10.67
CA HIS A 134 -18.32 12.13 -11.54
C HIS A 134 -18.48 13.60 -12.05
N PRO A 135 -18.97 14.56 -11.25
CA PRO A 135 -18.95 15.97 -11.67
C PRO A 135 -17.57 16.61 -11.49
N SER A 136 -17.30 17.67 -12.25
CA SER A 136 -16.17 18.57 -11.97
C SER A 136 -16.38 19.29 -10.63
N LEU A 137 -15.68 18.86 -9.58
CA LEU A 137 -15.84 19.39 -8.22
C LEU A 137 -15.61 20.91 -8.11
N PRO A 138 -14.65 21.53 -8.83
CA PRO A 138 -14.47 22.98 -8.79
C PRO A 138 -15.69 23.81 -9.22
N THR A 139 -16.56 23.25 -10.06
CA THR A 139 -17.77 23.93 -10.56
C THR A 139 -18.93 23.92 -9.56
N LEU A 140 -18.82 23.12 -8.49
CA LEU A 140 -19.87 22.92 -7.51
C LEU A 140 -19.74 23.87 -6.31
N THR A 141 -20.87 24.15 -5.67
CA THR A 141 -20.92 24.82 -4.36
C THR A 141 -20.28 23.96 -3.26
N ASP A 142 -19.91 24.56 -2.13
CA ASP A 142 -19.26 23.83 -1.03
C ASP A 142 -20.12 22.69 -0.49
N ALA A 143 -21.43 22.90 -0.34
CA ALA A 143 -22.36 21.87 0.10
C ALA A 143 -22.46 20.70 -0.89
N GLN A 144 -22.42 20.99 -2.20
CA GLN A 144 -22.42 19.95 -3.23
C GLN A 144 -21.10 19.17 -3.26
N VAL A 145 -19.95 19.82 -3.09
CA VAL A 145 -18.65 19.12 -2.95
C VAL A 145 -18.67 18.22 -1.71
N ALA A 146 -19.17 18.73 -0.59
CA ALA A 146 -19.28 17.96 0.65
C ALA A 146 -20.19 16.74 0.50
N ALA A 147 -21.33 16.87 -0.20
CA ALA A 147 -22.21 15.74 -0.50
C ALA A 147 -21.54 14.72 -1.43
N GLN A 148 -20.94 15.17 -2.53
CA GLN A 148 -20.25 14.30 -3.50
C GLN A 148 -19.18 13.42 -2.85
N LEU A 149 -18.42 13.97 -1.91
CA LEU A 149 -17.36 13.24 -1.22
C LEU A 149 -17.89 12.48 0.00
N GLY A 150 -18.70 13.11 0.85
CA GLY A 150 -19.22 12.53 2.08
C GLY A 150 -20.14 11.34 1.85
N ASP A 151 -21.11 11.47 0.95
CA ASP A 151 -22.08 10.41 0.65
C ASP A 151 -21.37 9.21 0.00
N THR A 152 -20.38 9.49 -0.86
CA THR A 152 -19.54 8.46 -1.49
C THR A 152 -18.72 7.70 -0.47
N SER A 153 -18.00 8.38 0.42
CA SER A 153 -17.22 7.73 1.47
C SER A 153 -18.10 6.88 2.38
N ALA A 154 -19.28 7.37 2.76
CA ALA A 154 -20.23 6.62 3.58
C ALA A 154 -20.75 5.35 2.86
N ALA A 155 -21.15 5.48 1.59
CA ALA A 155 -21.68 4.36 0.81
C ALA A 155 -20.61 3.29 0.53
N LEU A 156 -19.39 3.71 0.16
CA LEU A 156 -18.28 2.80 -0.08
C LEU A 156 -17.83 2.10 1.20
N GLN A 157 -17.68 2.83 2.31
CA GLN A 157 -17.33 2.24 3.60
C GLN A 157 -18.38 1.22 4.07
N ALA A 158 -19.67 1.53 3.90
CA ALA A 158 -20.74 0.61 4.24
C ALA A 158 -20.73 -0.67 3.37
N ALA A 159 -20.36 -0.54 2.10
CA ALA A 159 -20.30 -1.67 1.17
C ALA A 159 -19.04 -2.52 1.35
N SER A 160 -17.87 -1.90 1.47
CA SER A 160 -16.56 -2.57 1.47
C SER A 160 -16.09 -2.99 2.87
N GLY A 161 -16.57 -2.33 3.93
CA GLY A 161 -16.08 -2.51 5.30
C GLY A 161 -14.72 -1.83 5.56
N GLN A 162 -14.15 -1.14 4.57
CA GLN A 162 -12.86 -0.43 4.66
C GLN A 162 -13.08 1.07 4.86
N PRO A 163 -12.32 1.75 5.75
CA PRO A 163 -12.32 3.20 5.84
C PRO A 163 -11.86 3.85 4.52
N ILE A 164 -12.58 4.88 4.08
CA ILE A 164 -12.23 5.62 2.86
C ILE A 164 -11.41 6.85 3.23
N THR A 165 -10.09 6.78 3.00
CA THR A 165 -9.10 7.73 3.52
C THR A 165 -8.49 8.65 2.47
N MET A 166 -8.89 8.52 1.21
CA MET A 166 -8.37 9.30 0.10
C MET A 166 -9.40 9.40 -1.02
N PHE A 167 -9.25 10.42 -1.86
CA PHE A 167 -10.09 10.59 -3.04
C PHE A 167 -9.26 10.90 -4.27
N ARG A 168 -9.82 10.61 -5.44
CA ARG A 168 -9.34 11.13 -6.71
C ARG A 168 -10.41 12.05 -7.29
N PRO A 169 -10.12 13.33 -7.53
CA PRO A 169 -11.09 14.23 -8.13
C PRO A 169 -11.36 13.81 -9.60
N PRO A 170 -12.64 13.75 -10.03
CA PRO A 170 -12.99 13.60 -11.44
C PRO A 170 -12.19 14.54 -12.34
N TYR A 171 -11.75 14.03 -13.49
CA TYR A 171 -10.93 14.76 -14.48
C TYR A 171 -9.57 15.28 -13.95
N GLY A 172 -9.18 14.91 -12.72
CA GLY A 172 -8.01 15.46 -12.06
C GLY A 172 -8.20 16.92 -11.60
N GLU A 173 -9.43 17.41 -11.56
CA GLU A 173 -9.74 18.82 -11.31
C GLU A 173 -9.98 19.11 -9.82
N TYR A 174 -9.14 19.96 -9.23
CA TYR A 174 -9.28 20.38 -7.84
C TYR A 174 -8.86 21.83 -7.63
N THR A 175 -9.26 22.37 -6.49
CA THR A 175 -8.80 23.68 -5.99
C THR A 175 -8.45 23.56 -4.51
N ALA A 176 -7.76 24.55 -3.94
CA ALA A 176 -7.53 24.59 -2.49
C ALA A 176 -8.85 24.52 -1.68
N ARG A 177 -9.93 25.10 -2.21
CA ARG A 177 -11.29 25.01 -1.65
C ARG A 177 -11.78 23.57 -1.60
N VAL A 178 -11.68 22.83 -2.72
CA VAL A 178 -12.10 21.43 -2.78
C VAL A 178 -11.27 20.57 -1.82
N LEU A 179 -9.95 20.74 -1.78
CA LEU A 179 -9.08 20.00 -0.87
C LEU A 179 -9.44 20.25 0.62
N ALA A 180 -9.74 21.50 0.97
CA ALA A 180 -10.13 21.85 2.34
C ALA A 180 -11.47 21.20 2.75
N ILE A 181 -12.42 21.09 1.82
CA ILE A 181 -13.72 20.43 2.05
C ILE A 181 -13.54 18.92 2.15
N ALA A 182 -12.70 18.32 1.30
CA ALA A 182 -12.49 16.88 1.23
C ALA A 182 -11.95 16.29 2.54
N ARG A 183 -11.05 17.01 3.22
CA ARG A 183 -10.38 16.55 4.47
C ARG A 183 -9.65 15.22 4.32
N MET A 184 -9.22 14.92 3.10
CA MET A 184 -8.43 13.74 2.74
C MET A 184 -7.56 14.11 1.52
N PRO A 185 -6.42 13.44 1.29
CA PRO A 185 -5.56 13.72 0.15
C PRO A 185 -6.24 13.44 -1.18
N ALA A 186 -5.98 14.31 -2.16
CA ALA A 186 -6.25 14.02 -3.57
C ALA A 186 -5.10 13.17 -4.15
N ILE A 187 -5.43 11.98 -4.63
CA ILE A 187 -4.50 11.10 -5.32
C ILE A 187 -4.77 11.22 -6.81
N LEU A 188 -3.80 11.76 -7.54
CA LEU A 188 -3.80 11.91 -8.99
C LEU A 188 -2.93 10.82 -9.61
N TRP A 189 -2.29 11.14 -10.73
CA TRP A 189 -1.41 10.26 -11.49
C TRP A 189 -0.31 11.08 -12.18
N ASP A 190 0.82 10.43 -12.42
CA ASP A 190 1.91 10.87 -13.28
C ASP A 190 1.96 10.11 -14.61
N VAL A 191 1.29 8.96 -14.71
CA VAL A 191 1.12 8.16 -15.92
C VAL A 191 -0.35 8.05 -16.27
N ASP A 192 -0.75 8.62 -17.41
CA ASP A 192 -2.09 8.47 -17.99
C ASP A 192 -2.02 7.51 -19.17
N THR A 193 -2.74 6.38 -19.09
CA THR A 193 -2.79 5.40 -20.19
C THR A 193 -3.64 5.89 -21.36
N GLU A 194 -4.55 6.84 -21.11
CA GLU A 194 -5.60 7.31 -21.99
C GLU A 194 -6.49 6.18 -22.56
N ASP A 195 -6.69 5.12 -21.78
CA ASP A 195 -7.58 4.01 -22.12
C ASP A 195 -9.02 4.48 -22.45
N TRP A 196 -9.47 5.52 -21.78
CA TRP A 196 -10.74 6.23 -22.01
C TRP A 196 -10.90 6.85 -23.41
N LYS A 197 -9.83 6.97 -24.20
CA LYS A 197 -9.90 7.45 -25.60
C LYS A 197 -10.24 6.35 -26.61
N GLY A 198 -10.44 5.11 -26.17
CA GLY A 198 -10.69 3.98 -27.07
C GLY A 198 -9.46 3.58 -27.89
N ILE A 199 -8.27 3.71 -27.30
CA ILE A 199 -7.00 3.29 -27.90
C ILE A 199 -6.91 1.77 -28.04
N ALA A 200 -6.03 1.32 -28.94
CA ALA A 200 -5.73 -0.10 -29.14
C ALA A 200 -5.02 -0.72 -27.92
N ASP A 201 -5.18 -2.03 -27.76
CA ASP A 201 -4.68 -2.78 -26.60
C ASP A 201 -3.16 -2.69 -26.46
N ASP A 202 -2.42 -2.80 -27.58
CA ASP A 202 -0.97 -2.70 -27.62
C ASP A 202 -0.47 -1.32 -27.17
N VAL A 203 -1.15 -0.25 -27.59
CA VAL A 203 -0.84 1.12 -27.16
C VAL A 203 -1.10 1.30 -25.66
N LEU A 204 -2.23 0.78 -25.15
CA LEU A 204 -2.56 0.83 -23.74
C LEU A 204 -1.50 0.10 -22.90
N ILE A 205 -1.17 -1.14 -23.31
CA ILE A 205 -0.16 -1.99 -22.67
C ILE A 205 1.21 -1.30 -22.68
N GLU A 206 1.65 -0.78 -23.82
CA GLU A 206 2.93 -0.08 -23.96
C GLU A 206 3.01 1.11 -23.01
N ARG A 207 1.97 1.94 -22.94
CA ARG A 207 1.94 3.12 -22.05
C ARG A 207 2.00 2.72 -20.59
N ALA A 208 1.18 1.74 -20.20
CA ALA A 208 1.13 1.24 -18.82
C ALA A 208 2.43 0.54 -18.40
N ILE A 209 3.18 -0.06 -19.33
CA ILE A 209 4.42 -0.77 -19.01
C ILE A 209 5.63 0.15 -19.10
N THR A 210 5.74 1.06 -20.07
CA THR A 210 7.01 1.76 -20.38
C THR A 210 7.16 3.11 -19.71
N GLN A 211 6.05 3.83 -19.47
CA GLN A 211 6.06 5.16 -18.87
C GLN A 211 6.35 5.15 -17.36
N PRO A 212 5.87 4.18 -16.57
CA PRO A 212 6.08 4.20 -15.14
C PRO A 212 7.54 4.15 -14.74
N ARG A 213 7.82 4.86 -13.65
CA ARG A 213 9.08 4.91 -12.91
C ARG A 213 8.80 4.44 -11.48
N PRO A 214 9.83 4.09 -10.68
CA PRO A 214 9.61 3.77 -9.27
C PRO A 214 8.87 4.89 -8.54
N GLY A 215 7.73 4.60 -7.94
CA GLY A 215 6.86 5.58 -7.27
C GLY A 215 5.74 6.16 -8.14
N SER A 216 5.60 5.73 -9.41
CA SER A 216 4.52 6.17 -10.29
C SER A 216 3.16 5.62 -9.89
N ILE A 217 2.13 6.40 -10.21
CA ILE A 217 0.72 6.09 -10.09
C ILE A 217 0.12 6.08 -11.51
N VAL A 218 -0.38 4.93 -11.93
CA VAL A 218 -0.88 4.70 -13.30
C VAL A 218 -2.40 4.82 -13.31
N LEU A 219 -2.94 5.76 -14.08
CA LEU A 219 -4.38 5.94 -14.29
C LEU A 219 -4.90 5.00 -15.40
N GLN A 220 -5.94 4.26 -15.06
CA GLN A 220 -6.78 3.43 -15.93
C GLN A 220 -8.23 3.50 -15.44
N HIS A 221 -9.17 2.90 -16.16
CA HIS A 221 -10.60 2.88 -15.82
C HIS A 221 -11.16 1.45 -15.95
N ASP A 222 -11.77 0.92 -14.89
CA ASP A 222 -12.28 -0.47 -14.86
C ASP A 222 -13.67 -0.64 -15.53
N ILE A 223 -14.09 0.35 -16.31
CA ILE A 223 -15.33 0.36 -17.09
C ILE A 223 -15.11 0.08 -18.57
N HIS A 224 -13.85 0.01 -19.03
CA HIS A 224 -13.51 -0.19 -20.44
C HIS A 224 -13.06 -1.63 -20.73
N GLN A 225 -13.58 -2.18 -21.85
CA GLN A 225 -13.32 -3.56 -22.27
C GLN A 225 -11.84 -3.83 -22.58
N ASN A 226 -11.14 -2.87 -23.19
CA ASN A 226 -9.69 -2.96 -23.44
C ASN A 226 -8.94 -3.04 -22.10
N THR A 227 -9.19 -2.13 -21.16
CA THR A 227 -8.58 -2.14 -19.83
C THR A 227 -8.81 -3.47 -19.12
N GLY A 228 -10.05 -3.98 -19.14
CA GLY A 228 -10.40 -5.24 -18.49
C GLY A 228 -9.60 -6.44 -19.01
N ARG A 229 -9.40 -6.55 -20.34
CA ARG A 229 -8.69 -7.69 -20.94
C ARG A 229 -7.17 -7.55 -20.95
N THR A 230 -6.62 -6.34 -20.76
CA THR A 230 -5.17 -6.10 -20.78
C THR A 230 -4.50 -6.14 -19.41
N VAL A 231 -5.25 -6.24 -18.30
CA VAL A 231 -4.69 -6.23 -16.93
C VAL A 231 -3.54 -7.23 -16.77
N GLY A 232 -3.72 -8.48 -17.23
CA GLY A 232 -2.70 -9.51 -17.12
C GLY A 232 -1.40 -9.13 -17.84
N ALA A 233 -1.50 -8.72 -19.10
CA ALA A 233 -0.33 -8.31 -19.89
C ALA A 233 0.40 -7.09 -19.29
N ILE A 234 -0.32 -6.14 -18.69
CA ILE A 234 0.27 -5.02 -17.97
C ILE A 234 1.03 -5.52 -16.73
N CYS A 235 0.41 -6.41 -15.95
CA CYS A 235 1.06 -7.00 -14.79
C CYS A 235 2.35 -7.74 -15.18
N ASP A 236 2.30 -8.60 -16.18
CA ASP A 236 3.47 -9.32 -16.71
C ASP A 236 4.58 -8.35 -17.09
N GLY A 237 4.28 -7.33 -17.90
CA GLY A 237 5.30 -6.39 -18.37
C GLY A 237 5.90 -5.52 -17.26
N LEU A 238 5.13 -5.15 -16.23
CA LEU A 238 5.66 -4.43 -15.08
C LEU A 238 6.55 -5.33 -14.21
N LEU A 239 6.12 -6.57 -13.97
CA LEU A 239 6.90 -7.56 -13.22
C LEU A 239 8.20 -7.92 -13.94
N ASP A 240 8.18 -8.08 -15.25
CA ASP A 240 9.37 -8.34 -16.10
C ASP A 240 10.36 -7.16 -16.06
N ARG A 241 9.86 -5.93 -15.92
CA ARG A 241 10.69 -4.73 -15.68
C ARG A 241 11.22 -4.64 -14.24
N GLY A 242 10.88 -5.59 -13.38
CA GLY A 242 11.32 -5.66 -11.99
C GLY A 242 10.50 -4.81 -11.02
N PHE A 243 9.34 -4.28 -11.43
CA PHE A 243 8.48 -3.54 -10.52
C PHE A 243 7.76 -4.46 -9.53
N THR A 244 7.45 -3.91 -8.35
CA THR A 244 6.43 -4.48 -7.46
C THR A 244 5.14 -3.69 -7.59
N ILE A 245 4.04 -4.36 -7.94
CA ILE A 245 2.72 -3.72 -8.09
C ILE A 245 2.02 -3.66 -6.72
N VAL A 246 1.70 -2.46 -6.27
CA VAL A 246 1.21 -2.20 -4.91
C VAL A 246 -0.01 -1.27 -4.88
N THR A 247 -0.71 -1.25 -3.76
CA THR A 247 -1.74 -0.23 -3.49
C THR A 247 -1.11 1.15 -3.27
N ILE A 248 -1.91 2.21 -3.37
CA ILE A 248 -1.47 3.58 -3.03
C ILE A 248 -0.90 3.65 -1.61
N GLU A 249 -1.59 3.05 -0.63
CA GLU A 249 -1.12 3.04 0.76
C GLU A 249 0.31 2.47 0.89
N LYS A 250 0.56 1.32 0.25
CA LYS A 250 1.89 0.71 0.24
C LYS A 250 2.92 1.54 -0.54
N LEU A 251 2.52 2.16 -1.64
CA LEU A 251 3.39 3.05 -2.42
C LEU A 251 3.92 4.20 -1.56
N PHE A 252 3.07 4.75 -0.69
CA PHE A 252 3.42 5.77 0.32
C PHE A 252 3.95 5.17 1.64
N ARG A 253 4.22 3.86 1.70
CA ARG A 253 4.76 3.14 2.87
C ARG A 253 3.88 3.20 4.11
N GLY A 254 2.56 3.27 3.94
CA GLY A 254 1.58 3.45 5.02
C GLY A 254 1.38 4.90 5.46
N ASP A 255 2.29 5.80 5.08
CA ASP A 255 2.23 7.22 5.41
C ASP A 255 1.58 8.02 4.27
N VAL A 256 0.36 7.62 3.87
CA VAL A 256 -0.39 8.40 2.87
C VAL A 256 -0.58 9.82 3.42
N PRO A 257 -0.19 10.87 2.68
CA PRO A 257 -0.33 12.23 3.13
C PRO A 257 -1.76 12.55 3.57
N THR A 258 -1.94 13.27 4.67
CA THR A 258 -3.30 13.57 5.19
C THR A 258 -4.02 14.68 4.43
N SER A 259 -3.31 15.39 3.56
CA SER A 259 -3.84 16.51 2.77
C SER A 259 -3.01 16.74 1.50
N GLY A 260 -3.44 17.68 0.66
CA GLY A 260 -2.75 18.04 -0.57
C GLY A 260 -3.16 17.20 -1.77
N ALA A 261 -2.41 17.34 -2.87
CA ALA A 261 -2.63 16.63 -4.12
C ALA A 261 -1.33 15.98 -4.59
N TRP A 262 -1.37 14.69 -4.92
CA TRP A 262 -0.19 13.86 -5.12
C TRP A 262 -0.29 13.10 -6.43
N ARG A 263 0.72 13.23 -7.30
CA ARG A 263 0.77 12.54 -8.61
C ARG A 263 1.66 11.29 -8.60
N SER A 264 2.57 11.21 -7.64
CA SER A 264 3.54 10.14 -7.42
C SER A 264 3.90 10.05 -5.94
N ALA A 265 4.56 8.97 -5.53
CA ALA A 265 5.15 8.81 -4.20
C ALA A 265 6.62 9.27 -4.11
N ARG A 266 7.12 9.90 -5.17
CA ARG A 266 8.42 10.61 -5.22
C ARG A 266 8.20 12.08 -5.50
#